data_AF-A0A8D5U1V7-F1
#
_entry.id   AF-A0A8D5U1V7-F1
#
_cell.length_a   1.000
_cell.length_b   1.000
_cell.length_c   1.000
_cell.angle_alpha   90.00
_cell.angle_beta   90.00
_cell.angle_gamma   90.00
#
_symmetry.space_group_name_H-M   'P 1'
#
loop_
_entity.id
_entity.type
_entity.pdbx_description
1 polymer ?
#
loop_
_entity_poly.entity_id
_entity_poly.type
_entity_poly.pdbx_seq_one_letter_code
_entity_poly.pdbx_strand_id
1 'polypeptide(L)'
;MQWLIGSPILPWKDMVEIFEDYPAVAVYTVNNEIEMIKTSQFMDMNNPYRVLLHPFSLKKMTLSFVKFNDLIVIPTFSERVLKTLVENKGWTALSYYEGYVFLGGYLFYPCRACYDKQEKHLSVKALSVDDEITMHLEIYNS
;
A
#
# COMPACT_ATOMS: atom_id res chain seq x y z
N MET A 1 14.62 2.61 -14.75
CA MET A 1 13.74 3.19 -13.70
C MET A 1 13.77 4.72 -13.67
N GLN A 2 14.92 5.39 -13.86
CA GLN A 2 14.98 6.86 -13.81
C GLN A 2 14.12 7.57 -14.88
N TRP A 3 13.75 6.85 -15.96
CA TRP A 3 12.87 7.33 -17.04
C TRP A 3 11.38 7.38 -16.67
N LEU A 4 10.96 6.74 -15.57
CA LEU A 4 9.58 6.79 -15.08
C LEU A 4 9.32 7.99 -14.16
N ILE A 5 10.37 8.55 -13.54
CA ILE A 5 10.20 9.71 -12.66
C ILE A 5 9.77 10.90 -13.52
N GLY A 6 8.70 11.58 -13.11
CA GLY A 6 8.06 12.67 -13.85
C GLY A 6 7.10 12.22 -14.96
N SER A 7 6.92 10.91 -15.18
CA SER A 7 5.90 10.41 -16.11
C SER A 7 4.56 10.16 -15.41
N PRO A 8 3.42 10.17 -16.13
CA PRO A 8 2.16 9.68 -15.60
C PRO A 8 2.26 8.23 -15.13
N ILE A 9 1.46 7.86 -14.12
CA ILE A 9 1.36 6.45 -13.73
C ILE A 9 0.73 5.61 -14.85
N LEU A 10 1.34 4.45 -15.12
CA LEU A 10 0.87 3.51 -16.13
C LEU A 10 -0.21 2.58 -15.56
N PRO A 11 -0.97 1.88 -16.43
CA PRO A 11 -1.88 0.81 -15.99
C PRO A 11 -1.19 -0.21 -15.08
N TRP A 12 -1.94 -0.75 -14.11
CA TRP A 12 -1.39 -1.64 -13.09
C TRP A 12 -0.63 -2.84 -13.67
N LYS A 13 -1.19 -3.47 -14.70
CA LYS A 13 -0.57 -4.61 -15.38
C LYS A 13 0.81 -4.26 -15.94
N ASP A 14 0.92 -3.13 -16.63
CA ASP A 14 2.18 -2.67 -17.22
C ASP A 14 3.21 -2.38 -16.11
N MET A 15 2.76 -1.82 -14.99
CA MET A 15 3.61 -1.60 -13.81
C MET A 15 4.11 -2.93 -13.22
N VAL A 16 3.26 -3.96 -13.14
CA VAL A 16 3.69 -5.31 -12.67
C VAL A 16 4.76 -5.90 -13.59
N GLU A 17 4.58 -5.79 -14.90
CA GLU A 17 5.55 -6.27 -15.91
C GLU A 17 6.89 -5.52 -15.81
N ILE A 18 6.85 -4.17 -15.75
CA ILE A 18 8.05 -3.33 -15.60
C ILE A 18 8.86 -3.69 -14.35
N PHE A 19 8.18 -4.07 -13.27
CA PHE A 19 8.78 -4.39 -11.99
C PHE A 19 8.86 -5.89 -11.71
N GLU A 20 8.81 -6.77 -12.73
CA GLU A 20 8.76 -8.22 -12.54
C GLU A 20 9.89 -8.75 -11.63
N ASP A 21 11.11 -8.23 -11.81
CA ASP A 21 12.33 -8.61 -11.09
C ASP A 21 12.41 -8.14 -9.64
N TYR A 22 11.47 -7.29 -9.20
CA TYR A 22 11.46 -6.76 -7.84
C TYR A 22 10.35 -7.38 -7.01
N PRO A 23 10.67 -8.11 -5.93
CA PRO A 23 9.66 -8.75 -5.10
C PRO A 23 8.84 -7.76 -4.27
N ALA A 24 9.35 -6.55 -4.03
CA ALA A 24 8.64 -5.48 -3.36
C ALA A 24 8.89 -4.14 -4.07
N VAL A 25 7.80 -3.42 -4.38
CA VAL A 25 7.82 -2.10 -5.01
C VAL A 25 6.71 -1.22 -4.45
N ALA A 26 7.01 0.07 -4.26
CA ALA A 26 6.02 1.10 -4.01
C ALA A 26 6.31 2.31 -4.91
N VAL A 27 5.26 2.83 -5.54
CA VAL A 27 5.33 4.00 -6.41
C VAL A 27 4.43 5.09 -5.85
N TYR A 28 5.02 6.26 -5.69
CA TYR A 28 4.39 7.43 -5.12
C TYR A 28 4.23 8.49 -6.18
N THR A 29 3.04 9.08 -6.26
CA THR A 29 2.71 10.09 -7.26
C THR A 29 2.27 11.40 -6.64
N VAL A 30 2.53 12.51 -7.32
CA VAL A 30 1.96 13.82 -7.06
C VAL A 30 1.28 14.28 -8.35
N ASN A 31 0.01 14.71 -8.29
CA ASN A 31 -0.75 15.12 -9.47
C ASN A 31 -0.74 14.10 -10.62
N ASN A 32 -0.82 12.80 -10.29
CA ASN A 32 -0.77 11.67 -11.22
C ASN A 32 0.60 11.44 -11.92
N GLU A 33 1.62 12.21 -11.58
CA GLU A 33 3.00 12.00 -12.05
C GLU A 33 3.82 11.27 -10.99
N ILE A 34 4.66 10.33 -11.42
CA ILE A 34 5.52 9.54 -10.55
C ILE A 34 6.61 10.44 -9.98
N GLU A 35 6.60 10.61 -8.66
CA GLU A 35 7.61 11.40 -7.94
C GLU A 35 8.71 10.48 -7.39
N MET A 36 8.33 9.28 -6.95
CA MET A 36 9.25 8.36 -6.30
C MET A 36 8.89 6.91 -6.56
N ILE A 37 9.92 6.11 -6.80
CA ILE A 37 9.84 4.66 -6.89
C ILE A 37 10.80 4.08 -5.85
N LYS A 38 10.29 3.23 -4.96
CA LYS A 38 11.11 2.45 -4.04
C LYS A 38 10.98 0.98 -4.40
N THR A 39 12.10 0.31 -4.61
CA THR A 39 12.17 -1.13 -4.86
C THR A 39 13.02 -1.80 -3.79
N SER A 40 12.74 -3.07 -3.52
CA SER A 40 13.51 -3.89 -2.61
C SER A 40 13.58 -5.33 -3.12
N GLN A 41 14.74 -5.96 -2.96
CA GLN A 41 14.95 -7.40 -3.15
C GLN A 41 14.56 -8.22 -1.91
N PHE A 42 14.24 -7.54 -0.81
CA PHE A 42 13.86 -8.14 0.46
C PHE A 42 12.38 -7.86 0.73
N MET A 43 11.64 -8.92 1.09
CA MET A 43 10.21 -8.86 1.46
C MET A 43 10.01 -8.65 2.97
N ASP A 44 11.09 -8.64 3.76
CA ASP A 44 10.99 -8.53 5.21
C ASP A 44 10.47 -7.15 5.63
N MET A 45 9.27 -7.14 6.21
CA MET A 45 8.62 -5.94 6.72
C MET A 45 9.28 -5.42 8.01
N ASN A 46 10.18 -6.15 8.67
CA ASN A 46 10.99 -5.61 9.78
C ASN A 46 12.26 -4.90 9.31
N ASN A 47 12.52 -4.90 8.00
CA ASN A 47 13.73 -4.33 7.43
C ASN A 47 13.61 -2.80 7.27
N PRO A 48 14.61 -1.99 7.68
CA PRO A 48 14.66 -0.55 7.38
C PRO A 48 14.58 -0.19 5.88
N TYR A 49 14.80 -1.15 4.97
CA TYR A 49 14.62 -1.00 3.52
C TYR A 49 13.16 -1.11 3.03
N ARG A 50 12.17 -0.83 3.90
CA ARG A 50 10.74 -0.83 3.52
C ARG A 50 10.54 0.05 2.30
N VAL A 51 9.91 -0.50 1.25
CA VAL A 51 9.46 0.32 0.12
C VAL A 51 8.36 1.29 0.55
N LEU A 52 7.71 1.02 1.69
CA LEU A 52 6.69 1.88 2.29
C LEU A 52 7.33 3.07 3.01
N LEU A 53 6.85 4.28 2.67
CA LEU A 53 7.20 5.51 3.35
C LEU A 53 6.46 5.64 4.68
N HIS A 54 7.07 6.38 5.61
CA HIS A 54 6.36 6.79 6.81
C HIS A 54 5.17 7.70 6.42
N PRO A 55 3.96 7.55 7.00
CA PRO A 55 2.80 8.37 6.64
C PRO A 55 3.03 9.89 6.75
N PHE A 56 3.77 10.35 7.77
CA PHE A 56 4.25 11.74 7.87
C PHE A 56 4.97 12.26 6.61
N SER A 57 5.72 11.39 5.93
CA SER A 57 6.44 11.72 4.69
C SER A 57 5.54 11.75 3.46
N LEU A 58 4.31 11.24 3.54
CA LEU A 58 3.34 11.21 2.44
C LEU A 58 2.68 12.57 2.16
N LYS A 59 3.12 13.67 2.80
CA LYS A 59 2.61 15.06 2.69
C LYS A 59 1.63 15.34 1.53
N LYS A 60 2.10 15.20 0.29
CA LYS A 60 1.31 15.39 -0.95
C LYS A 60 1.36 14.19 -1.89
N MET A 61 2.04 13.12 -1.48
CA MET A 61 2.28 11.94 -2.30
C MET A 61 1.23 10.89 -2.00
N THR A 62 0.62 10.35 -3.04
CA THR A 62 -0.28 9.20 -2.95
C THR A 62 0.50 7.94 -3.27
N LEU A 63 0.32 6.88 -2.48
CA LEU A 63 0.77 5.53 -2.88
C LEU A 63 -0.16 5.05 -3.99
N SER A 64 0.34 5.03 -5.23
CA SER A 64 -0.49 4.80 -6.41
C SER A 64 -0.21 3.46 -7.09
N PHE A 65 0.90 2.81 -6.76
CA PHE A 65 1.13 1.40 -7.06
C PHE A 65 1.93 0.75 -5.93
N VAL A 66 1.56 -0.48 -5.59
CA VAL A 66 2.27 -1.29 -4.62
C VAL A 66 2.27 -2.74 -5.06
N LYS A 67 3.46 -3.34 -5.11
CA LYS A 67 3.66 -4.75 -5.45
C LYS A 67 4.41 -5.40 -4.31
N PHE A 68 3.85 -6.48 -3.79
CA PHE A 68 4.56 -7.43 -2.94
C PHE A 68 4.22 -8.85 -3.39
N ASN A 69 5.22 -9.72 -3.45
CA ASN A 69 5.04 -11.09 -3.95
C ASN A 69 4.31 -12.01 -2.96
N ASP A 70 4.36 -11.73 -1.66
CA ASP A 70 3.92 -12.65 -0.59
C ASP A 70 2.88 -12.05 0.37
N LEU A 71 2.58 -10.77 0.25
CA LEU A 71 1.65 -10.06 1.13
C LEU A 71 0.84 -9.00 0.37
N ILE A 72 -0.33 -8.66 0.88
CA ILE A 72 -1.06 -7.46 0.48
C ILE A 72 -0.65 -6.31 1.40
N VAL A 73 -0.56 -5.09 0.85
CA VAL A 73 -0.38 -3.86 1.63
C VAL A 73 -1.57 -2.95 1.36
N ILE A 74 -2.15 -2.41 2.44
CA ILE A 74 -3.26 -1.45 2.36
C ILE A 74 -2.88 -0.23 3.20
N PRO A 75 -2.71 0.95 2.58
CA PRO A 75 -2.56 2.19 3.35
C PRO A 75 -3.90 2.59 3.96
N THR A 76 -3.89 3.08 5.20
CA THR A 76 -5.06 3.75 5.78
C THR A 76 -4.63 4.90 6.67
N PHE A 77 -5.43 5.98 6.64
CA PHE A 77 -5.27 7.14 7.52
C PHE A 77 -6.33 7.16 8.63
N SER A 78 -7.14 6.10 8.73
CA SER A 78 -8.15 5.92 9.77
C SER A 78 -7.67 4.90 10.80
N GLU A 79 -7.47 5.35 12.03
CA GLU A 79 -7.08 4.46 13.13
C GLU A 79 -8.15 3.39 13.39
N ARG A 80 -9.43 3.74 13.19
CA ARG A 80 -10.54 2.81 13.37
C ARG A 80 -10.52 1.70 12.31
N VAL A 81 -10.28 2.02 11.03
CA VAL A 81 -10.11 1.00 9.99
C VAL A 81 -8.97 0.06 10.34
N LEU A 82 -7.82 0.61 10.72
CA LEU A 82 -6.65 -0.17 11.08
C LEU A 82 -6.95 -1.13 12.25
N LYS A 83 -7.49 -0.61 13.37
CA LYS A 83 -7.78 -1.42 14.56
C LYS A 83 -8.80 -2.52 14.25
N THR A 84 -9.90 -2.18 13.59
CA THR A 84 -10.96 -3.14 13.27
C THR A 84 -10.48 -4.23 12.30
N LEU A 85 -9.67 -3.89 11.30
CA LEU A 85 -9.17 -4.90 10.37
C LEU A 85 -8.09 -5.79 11.02
N VAL A 86 -7.28 -5.29 11.96
CA VAL A 86 -6.32 -6.12 12.72
C VAL A 86 -7.00 -7.10 13.68
N GLU A 87 -8.20 -6.78 14.18
CA GLU A 87 -8.98 -7.72 15.00
C GLU A 87 -9.39 -8.97 14.21
N ASN A 88 -9.37 -8.92 12.87
CA ASN A 88 -9.59 -10.08 12.02
C ASN A 88 -8.34 -10.98 11.99
N LYS A 89 -8.56 -12.29 12.17
CA LYS A 89 -7.47 -13.28 12.15
C LYS A 89 -6.71 -13.25 10.82
N GLY A 90 -5.38 -13.13 10.91
CA GLY A 90 -4.48 -13.18 9.76
C GLY A 90 -3.99 -11.83 9.25
N TRP A 91 -4.51 -10.73 9.80
CA TRP A 91 -4.08 -9.38 9.47
C TRP A 91 -3.08 -8.87 10.51
N THR A 92 -2.14 -8.04 10.06
CA THR A 92 -1.17 -7.33 10.89
C THR A 92 -1.10 -5.88 10.46
N ALA A 93 -0.57 -5.00 11.31
CA ALA A 93 -0.44 -3.59 10.97
C ALA A 93 0.88 -2.97 11.43
N LEU A 94 1.26 -1.91 10.73
CA LEU A 94 2.25 -0.94 11.12
C LEU A 94 1.57 0.41 11.31
N SER A 95 1.51 0.87 12.55
CA SER A 95 0.86 2.12 12.94
C SER A 95 1.90 3.19 13.23
N TYR A 96 1.64 4.42 12.81
CA TYR A 96 2.53 5.55 13.03
C TYR A 96 1.80 6.64 13.82
N TYR A 97 2.46 7.13 14.87
CA TYR A 97 1.92 8.13 15.79
C TYR A 97 2.94 9.25 16.01
N GLU A 98 2.43 10.47 16.23
CA GLU A 98 3.18 11.57 16.83
C GLU A 98 2.53 11.90 18.17
N GLY A 99 3.18 11.49 19.26
CA GLY A 99 2.55 11.48 20.57
C GLY A 99 1.31 10.58 20.59
N TYR A 100 0.14 11.17 20.82
CA TYR A 100 -1.16 10.48 20.82
C TYR A 100 -1.93 10.63 19.50
N VAL A 101 -1.36 11.31 18.51
CA VAL A 101 -2.03 11.58 17.23
C VAL A 101 -1.67 10.47 16.25
N PHE A 102 -2.68 9.75 15.75
CA PHE A 102 -2.49 8.77 14.67
C PHE A 102 -2.21 9.50 13.36
N LEU A 103 -1.10 9.16 12.71
CA LEU A 103 -0.68 9.75 11.44
C LEU A 103 -1.07 8.90 10.23
N GLY A 104 -1.42 7.63 10.45
CA GLY A 104 -1.66 6.66 9.40
C GLY A 104 -0.95 5.35 9.68
N GLY A 105 -1.22 4.37 8.82
CA GLY A 105 -0.61 3.07 8.93
C GLY A 105 -0.81 2.23 7.69
N TYR A 106 -0.29 1.02 7.79
CA TYR A 106 -0.40 0.02 6.74
C TYR A 106 -0.91 -1.28 7.36
N LEU A 107 -1.88 -1.87 6.70
CA LEU A 107 -2.38 -3.21 6.99
C LEU A 107 -1.74 -4.22 6.04
N PHE A 108 -1.53 -5.43 6.56
CA PHE A 108 -0.92 -6.52 5.83
C PHE A 108 -1.64 -7.82 6.11
N TYR A 109 -1.78 -8.64 5.07
CA TYR A 109 -2.09 -10.06 5.24
C TYR A 109 -1.35 -10.89 4.17
N PRO A 110 -1.00 -12.15 4.46
CA PRO A 110 -0.30 -13.01 3.50
C PRO A 110 -1.16 -13.28 2.26
N CYS A 111 -0.60 -13.08 1.07
CA CYS A 111 -1.22 -13.45 -0.20
C CYS A 111 -0.15 -13.52 -1.29
N ARG A 112 0.05 -14.70 -1.88
CA ARG A 112 1.12 -14.91 -2.86
C ARG A 112 0.68 -14.51 -4.26
N ALA A 113 1.44 -13.61 -4.89
CA ALA A 113 1.22 -13.10 -6.25
C ALA A 113 -0.20 -12.55 -6.50
N CYS A 114 -0.81 -11.95 -5.47
CA CYS A 114 -2.17 -11.44 -5.51
C CYS A 114 -2.23 -9.98 -5.99
N TYR A 115 -1.62 -9.67 -7.13
CA TYR A 115 -1.45 -8.29 -7.60
C TYR A 115 -2.80 -7.60 -7.91
N ASP A 116 -3.76 -8.33 -8.48
CA ASP A 116 -5.11 -7.80 -8.75
C ASP A 116 -5.84 -7.44 -7.45
N LYS A 117 -5.58 -8.19 -6.38
CA LYS A 117 -6.16 -7.93 -5.06
C LYS A 117 -5.51 -6.69 -4.41
N GLN A 118 -4.19 -6.53 -4.57
CA GLN A 118 -3.46 -5.31 -4.21
C GLN A 118 -4.05 -4.08 -4.91
N GLU A 119 -4.28 -4.15 -6.24
CA GLU A 119 -4.87 -3.07 -7.02
C GLU A 119 -6.25 -2.68 -6.50
N LYS A 120 -7.12 -3.68 -6.25
CA LYS A 120 -8.47 -3.46 -5.71
C LYS A 120 -8.43 -2.76 -4.36
N HIS A 121 -7.54 -3.19 -3.46
CA HIS A 121 -7.39 -2.54 -2.15
C HIS A 121 -6.93 -1.10 -2.27
N LEU A 122 -5.97 -0.81 -3.16
CA LEU A 122 -5.47 0.55 -3.37
C LEU A 122 -6.49 1.46 -4.07
N SER A 123 -7.46 0.86 -4.78
CA SER A 123 -8.52 1.57 -5.50
C SER A 123 -9.77 1.84 -4.66
N VAL A 124 -9.79 1.45 -3.38
CA VAL A 124 -10.94 1.69 -2.49
C VAL A 124 -11.17 3.19 -2.33
N LYS A 125 -12.41 3.61 -2.62
CA LYS A 125 -12.90 4.98 -2.45
C LYS A 125 -14.17 4.94 -1.59
N ALA A 126 -13.97 4.87 -0.29
CA ALA A 126 -15.05 4.76 0.68
C ALA A 126 -15.69 6.13 0.98
N LEU A 127 -16.99 6.14 1.21
CA LEU A 127 -17.73 7.33 1.65
C LEU A 127 -17.73 7.49 3.17
N SER A 128 -17.40 6.42 3.90
CA SER A 128 -17.31 6.40 5.36
C SER A 128 -16.30 5.36 5.84
N VAL A 129 -15.94 5.43 7.13
CA VAL A 129 -15.04 4.45 7.76
C VAL A 129 -15.61 3.02 7.74
N ASP A 130 -16.92 2.86 7.97
CA ASP A 130 -17.56 1.54 7.99
C ASP A 130 -17.67 0.95 6.57
N ASP A 131 -17.85 1.81 5.58
CA ASP A 131 -17.79 1.46 4.16
C ASP A 131 -16.38 1.00 3.74
N GLU A 132 -15.33 1.73 4.17
CA GLU A 132 -13.92 1.36 3.93
C GLU A 132 -13.59 -0.03 4.49
N ILE A 133 -14.02 -0.30 5.73
CA ILE A 133 -13.85 -1.61 6.38
C ILE A 133 -14.56 -2.70 5.56
N THR A 134 -15.82 -2.46 5.19
CA THR A 134 -16.64 -3.44 4.44
C THR A 134 -16.00 -3.76 3.10
N MET A 135 -15.62 -2.75 2.32
CA MET A 135 -14.97 -2.93 1.01
C MET A 135 -13.67 -3.73 1.11
N HIS A 136 -12.83 -3.46 2.13
CA HIS A 136 -11.60 -4.23 2.33
C HIS A 136 -11.86 -5.68 2.71
N LEU A 137 -12.87 -5.96 3.53
CA LEU A 137 -13.26 -7.33 3.88
C LEU A 137 -13.87 -8.08 2.70
N GLU A 138 -14.67 -7.43 1.85
CA GLU A 138 -15.20 -8.01 0.62
C GLU A 138 -14.08 -8.41 -0.34
N ILE A 139 -13.10 -7.52 -0.55
CA ILE A 139 -11.92 -7.84 -1.35
C ILE A 139 -11.20 -9.03 -0.73
N TYR A 140 -10.92 -9.02 0.58
CA TYR A 140 -10.25 -10.10 1.29
C TYR A 140 -10.91 -11.48 1.13
N ASN A 141 -12.24 -11.53 1.14
CA ASN A 141 -13.00 -12.77 1.01
C ASN A 141 -13.22 -13.22 -0.45
N SER A 142 -12.79 -12.44 -1.44
CA SER A 142 -12.83 -12.80 -2.87
C SER A 142 -11.66 -13.67 -3.33
#